data_AF-A0A0F7M5D6-F1
#
_entry.id   AF-A0A0F7M5D6-F1
#
_cell.length_a   1.000
_cell.length_b   1.000
_cell.length_c   1.000
_cell.angle_alpha   90.00
_cell.angle_beta   90.00
_cell.angle_gamma   90.00
#
_symmetry.space_group_name_H-M   'P 1'
#
loop_
_entity.id
_entity.type
_entity.pdbx_description
1 polymer ?
#
loop_
_entity_poly.entity_id
_entity_poly.type
_entity_poly.pdbx_seq_one_letter_code
_entity_poly.pdbx_strand_id
1 'polypeptide(L)'
;MTFKTSRRAVKAALAVFFISLITACASTPQATPAQLQAFAPTPIPDNSGEYLSPYTSDAVVAEWVDKAINAKAGSAVGGAVGAYAGQKALEQVPFVGSFLGKKLGQSAGRAIAIKSSGGMDYIKSTSDLSFDSAKDLSVYLYANYSTNEHYPEVLDATMAIYPELKESYYQHIMQASREAAAIQ
;
A
#
# COMPACT_ATOMS: atom_id res chain seq x y z
N MET A 1 49.90 12.11 50.96
CA MET A 1 49.10 11.13 50.19
C MET A 1 48.95 11.68 48.79
N THR A 2 49.64 11.10 47.80
CA THR A 2 49.68 11.63 46.43
C THR A 2 49.01 10.63 45.50
N PHE A 3 47.87 11.03 44.93
CA PHE A 3 47.03 10.19 44.08
C PHE A 3 47.75 9.86 42.75
N LYS A 4 47.96 8.56 42.50
CA LYS A 4 48.53 8.03 41.26
C LYS A 4 47.41 7.84 40.24
N THR A 5 47.17 8.86 39.41
CA THR A 5 46.16 8.79 38.35
C THR A 5 46.61 7.78 37.27
N SER A 6 45.91 6.65 37.24
CA SER A 6 46.14 5.54 36.31
C SER A 6 45.86 5.97 34.87
N ARG A 7 46.88 5.90 33.99
CA ARG A 7 46.75 6.15 32.54
C ARG A 7 45.71 5.26 31.85
N ARG A 8 45.23 4.19 32.51
CA ARG A 8 44.17 3.31 32.00
C ARG A 8 42.78 3.94 32.14
N ALA A 9 42.55 4.75 33.19
CA ALA A 9 41.27 5.43 33.40
C ALA A 9 41.00 6.52 32.36
N VAL A 10 42.05 7.23 31.91
CA VAL A 10 41.95 8.28 30.88
C VAL A 10 41.63 7.68 29.50
N LYS A 11 42.20 6.51 29.16
CA LYS A 11 41.90 5.82 27.90
C LYS A 11 40.50 5.21 27.86
N ALA A 12 40.02 4.71 29.00
CA ALA A 12 38.66 4.17 29.10
C ALA A 12 37.60 5.29 29.01
N ALA A 13 37.85 6.46 29.59
CA ALA A 13 36.93 7.60 29.51
C ALA A 13 36.82 8.19 28.10
N LEU A 14 37.91 8.18 27.30
CA LEU A 14 37.88 8.67 25.92
C LEU A 14 37.19 7.72 24.94
N ALA A 15 37.24 6.40 25.19
CA ALA A 15 36.61 5.40 24.33
C ALA A 15 35.08 5.32 24.48
N VAL A 16 34.54 5.75 25.62
CA VAL A 16 33.09 5.71 25.88
C VAL A 16 32.36 6.95 25.34
N PHE A 17 33.06 8.09 25.18
CA PHE A 17 32.45 9.32 24.67
C PHE A 17 32.23 9.33 23.14
N PHE A 18 32.94 8.48 22.39
CA PHE A 18 32.83 8.42 20.92
C PHE A 18 31.69 7.54 20.40
N ILE A 19 31.02 6.77 21.27
CA ILE A 19 29.95 5.82 20.88
C ILE A 19 28.55 6.45 20.98
N SER A 20 28.41 7.65 21.55
CA SER A 20 27.08 8.25 21.84
C SER A 20 26.57 9.26 20.79
N LEU A 21 27.22 9.39 19.63
CA LEU A 21 26.86 10.41 18.61
C LEU A 21 26.19 9.86 17.34
N ILE A 22 25.81 8.58 17.29
CA ILE A 22 25.24 7.96 16.07
C ILE A 22 23.80 7.46 16.25
N THR A 23 22.98 8.18 17.01
CA THR A 23 21.53 7.86 17.07
C THR A 23 20.70 9.13 17.01
N ALA A 24 20.99 9.95 16.01
CA ALA A 24 19.96 10.74 15.36
C ALA A 24 19.59 9.99 14.08
N CYS A 25 18.84 8.90 14.20
CA CYS A 25 18.04 8.45 13.06
C CYS A 25 17.10 9.62 12.78
N ALA A 26 17.42 10.44 11.77
CA ALA A 26 16.52 11.42 11.23
C ALA A 26 15.33 10.64 10.65
N SER A 27 14.35 10.36 11.50
CA SER A 27 13.04 9.89 11.07
C SER A 27 12.50 11.02 10.21
N THR A 28 12.53 10.87 8.89
CA THR A 28 11.77 11.75 8.01
C THR A 28 10.33 11.71 8.51
N PRO A 29 9.75 12.83 8.98
CA PRO A 29 8.39 12.82 9.49
C PRO A 29 7.47 12.40 8.36
N GLN A 30 6.84 11.22 8.48
CA GLN A 30 5.70 10.87 7.64
C GLN A 30 4.52 11.72 8.11
N ALA A 31 3.89 12.44 7.19
CA ALA A 31 2.71 13.21 7.51
C ALA A 31 1.60 12.25 7.93
N THR A 32 0.93 12.55 9.03
CA THR A 32 -0.26 11.83 9.47
C THR A 32 -1.36 11.95 8.41
N PRO A 33 -2.33 11.00 8.35
CA PRO A 33 -3.47 11.11 7.44
C PRO A 33 -4.17 12.48 7.53
N ALA A 34 -4.37 12.98 8.76
CA ALA A 34 -4.98 14.29 9.01
C ALA A 34 -4.17 15.45 8.41
N GLN A 35 -2.84 15.39 8.47
CA GLN A 35 -1.97 16.40 7.84
C GLN A 35 -2.05 16.33 6.32
N LEU A 36 -2.14 15.12 5.74
CA LEU A 36 -2.26 14.94 4.30
C LEU A 36 -3.65 15.28 3.75
N GLN A 37 -4.70 15.25 4.57
CA GLN A 37 -6.05 15.55 4.13
C GLN A 37 -6.19 16.97 3.55
N ALA A 38 -5.48 17.94 4.12
CA ALA A 38 -5.44 19.32 3.61
C ALA A 38 -4.76 19.45 2.22
N PHE A 39 -3.96 18.46 1.83
CA PHE A 39 -3.23 18.40 0.56
C PHE A 39 -3.67 17.23 -0.31
N ALA A 40 -4.77 16.55 0.06
CA ALA A 40 -5.25 15.40 -0.66
C ALA A 40 -5.71 15.84 -2.07
N PRO A 41 -5.35 15.09 -3.12
CA PRO A 41 -5.86 15.33 -4.46
C PRO A 41 -7.39 15.37 -4.46
N THR A 42 -7.95 16.33 -5.19
CA THR A 42 -9.40 16.40 -5.40
C THR A 42 -9.79 15.32 -6.41
N PRO A 43 -10.73 14.41 -6.09
CA PRO A 43 -11.18 13.40 -7.04
C PRO A 43 -11.94 14.04 -8.21
N ILE A 44 -11.88 13.40 -9.37
CA ILE A 44 -12.77 13.71 -10.49
C ILE A 44 -14.17 13.18 -10.14
N PRO A 45 -15.23 13.99 -10.18
CA PRO A 45 -16.58 13.62 -9.76
C PRO A 45 -17.33 12.79 -10.82
N ASP A 46 -16.64 11.83 -11.42
CA ASP A 46 -17.19 10.82 -12.34
C ASP A 46 -16.21 9.64 -12.48
N ASN A 47 -16.43 8.77 -13.47
CA ASN A 47 -15.61 7.60 -13.78
C ASN A 47 -14.74 7.76 -15.04
N SER A 48 -14.40 9.00 -15.42
CA SER A 48 -13.62 9.31 -16.61
C SER A 48 -12.11 9.10 -16.43
N GLY A 49 -11.60 9.17 -15.19
CA GLY A 49 -10.20 8.92 -14.87
C GLY A 49 -9.78 7.46 -15.03
N GLU A 50 -8.46 7.24 -15.10
CA GLU A 50 -7.86 5.90 -15.26
C GLU A 50 -8.06 5.01 -14.01
N TYR A 51 -8.12 5.64 -12.84
CA TYR A 51 -8.17 4.99 -11.54
C TYR A 51 -9.49 5.28 -10.84
N LEU A 52 -10.34 4.28 -10.69
CA LEU A 52 -11.63 4.40 -10.02
C LEU A 52 -11.47 4.28 -8.51
N SER A 53 -12.16 5.14 -7.78
CA SER A 53 -12.16 5.11 -6.32
C SER A 53 -12.89 3.86 -5.82
N PRO A 54 -12.34 3.16 -4.81
CA PRO A 54 -13.06 2.13 -4.06
C PRO A 54 -14.07 2.69 -3.05
N TYR A 55 -14.15 4.02 -2.91
CA TYR A 55 -15.16 4.70 -2.11
C TYR A 55 -15.98 5.65 -2.98
N THR A 56 -17.26 5.77 -2.68
CA THR A 56 -18.15 6.71 -3.34
C THR A 56 -18.01 8.13 -2.79
N SER A 57 -18.61 9.12 -3.45
CA SER A 57 -18.69 10.49 -2.97
C SER A 57 -19.41 10.64 -1.61
N ASP A 58 -20.26 9.67 -1.26
CA ASP A 58 -20.92 9.55 0.05
C ASP A 58 -20.03 8.90 1.14
N ALA A 59 -18.74 8.67 0.85
CA ALA A 59 -17.78 8.01 1.73
C ALA A 59 -18.14 6.56 2.11
N VAL A 60 -18.93 5.88 1.26
CA VAL A 60 -19.27 4.45 1.39
C VAL A 60 -18.39 3.63 0.45
N VAL A 61 -18.10 2.38 0.81
CA VAL A 61 -17.38 1.46 -0.07
C VAL A 61 -18.20 1.21 -1.36
N ALA A 62 -17.53 1.28 -2.51
CA ALA A 62 -18.17 1.02 -3.80
C ALA A 62 -18.58 -0.47 -3.92
N GLU A 63 -19.73 -0.75 -4.54
CA GLU A 63 -20.28 -2.12 -4.59
C GLU A 63 -19.33 -3.15 -5.24
N TRP A 64 -18.52 -2.73 -6.22
CA TRP A 64 -17.53 -3.61 -6.84
C TRP A 64 -16.47 -4.11 -5.87
N VAL A 65 -16.14 -3.32 -4.85
CA VAL A 65 -15.19 -3.67 -3.78
C VAL A 65 -15.80 -4.73 -2.87
N ASP A 66 -17.04 -4.52 -2.42
CA ASP A 66 -17.76 -5.52 -1.61
C ASP A 66 -17.88 -6.85 -2.35
N LYS A 67 -18.18 -6.79 -3.64
CA LYS A 67 -18.22 -7.96 -4.51
C LYS A 67 -16.86 -8.65 -4.59
N ALA A 68 -15.77 -7.90 -4.74
CA ALA A 68 -14.41 -8.43 -4.76
C ALA A 68 -14.04 -9.12 -3.44
N ILE A 69 -14.33 -8.49 -2.30
CA ILE A 69 -14.08 -9.03 -0.96
C ILE A 69 -14.86 -10.32 -0.76
N ASN A 70 -16.15 -10.34 -1.10
CA ASN A 70 -16.99 -11.52 -0.99
C ASN A 70 -16.54 -12.66 -1.92
N ALA A 71 -16.13 -12.34 -3.15
CA ALA A 71 -15.58 -13.33 -4.07
C ALA A 71 -14.27 -13.93 -3.56
N LYS A 72 -13.39 -13.12 -2.95
CA LYS A 72 -12.16 -13.58 -2.30
C LYS A 72 -12.46 -14.49 -1.11
N ALA A 73 -13.43 -14.13 -0.25
CA ALA A 73 -13.85 -14.98 0.86
C ALA A 73 -14.40 -16.33 0.37
N GLY A 74 -15.27 -16.34 -0.63
CA GLY A 74 -15.78 -17.58 -1.24
C GLY A 74 -14.68 -18.42 -1.92
N SER A 75 -13.73 -17.77 -2.56
CA SER A 75 -12.58 -18.43 -3.18
C SER A 75 -11.58 -18.96 -2.17
N ALA A 76 -11.44 -18.36 -0.98
CA ALA A 76 -10.60 -18.89 0.09
C ALA A 76 -11.22 -20.19 0.66
N VAL A 77 -12.54 -20.22 0.84
CA VAL A 77 -13.27 -21.43 1.28
C VAL A 77 -13.19 -22.55 0.23
N GLY A 78 -13.41 -22.26 -1.05
CA GLY A 78 -13.23 -23.25 -2.13
C GLY A 78 -11.76 -23.58 -2.44
N GLY A 79 -10.86 -22.62 -2.21
CA GLY A 79 -9.43 -22.68 -2.45
C GLY A 79 -8.66 -23.47 -1.41
N ALA A 80 -9.15 -23.64 -0.18
CA ALA A 80 -8.57 -24.59 0.77
C ALA A 80 -8.60 -26.04 0.20
N VAL A 81 -9.64 -26.38 -0.56
CA VAL A 81 -9.77 -27.66 -1.27
C VAL A 81 -8.90 -27.68 -2.54
N GLY A 82 -8.82 -26.56 -3.28
CA GLY A 82 -8.02 -26.44 -4.51
C GLY A 82 -6.50 -26.28 -4.32
N ALA A 83 -6.05 -25.66 -3.23
CA ALA A 83 -4.63 -25.43 -2.93
C ALA A 83 -3.89 -26.73 -2.62
N TYR A 84 -4.58 -27.73 -2.04
CA TYR A 84 -4.04 -29.08 -1.88
C TYR A 84 -3.72 -29.73 -3.23
N ALA A 85 -4.60 -29.57 -4.23
CA ALA A 85 -4.37 -30.06 -5.59
C ALA A 85 -3.33 -29.20 -6.35
N GLY A 86 -3.32 -27.89 -6.14
CA GLY A 86 -2.40 -26.95 -6.79
C GLY A 86 -0.95 -27.08 -6.31
N GLN A 87 -0.71 -27.37 -5.03
CA GLN A 87 0.65 -27.59 -4.52
C GLN A 87 1.36 -28.75 -5.23
N LYS A 88 0.63 -29.80 -5.65
CA LYS A 88 1.19 -30.92 -6.43
C LYS A 88 1.54 -30.55 -7.87
N ALA A 89 0.87 -29.56 -8.45
CA ALA A 89 1.15 -29.09 -9.81
C ALA A 89 2.31 -28.09 -9.85
N LEU A 90 2.52 -27.31 -8.79
CA LEU A 90 3.58 -26.30 -8.69
C LEU A 90 4.97 -26.88 -8.44
N GLU A 91 5.09 -28.12 -7.94
CA GLU A 91 6.37 -28.82 -7.76
C GLU A 91 7.13 -29.06 -9.10
N GLN A 92 6.47 -28.93 -10.26
CA GLN A 92 7.03 -29.35 -11.56
C GLN A 92 7.44 -28.22 -12.54
N VAL A 93 7.26 -26.93 -12.22
CA VAL A 93 7.47 -25.86 -13.22
C VAL A 93 8.37 -24.71 -12.71
N PRO A 94 9.60 -24.54 -13.27
CA PRO A 94 10.60 -23.59 -12.78
C PRO A 94 10.41 -22.11 -13.23
N PHE A 95 9.22 -21.69 -13.65
CA PHE A 95 9.01 -20.38 -14.30
C PHE A 95 8.55 -19.22 -13.39
N VAL A 96 8.21 -19.47 -12.12
CA VAL A 96 7.47 -18.52 -11.26
C VAL A 96 8.31 -17.34 -10.72
N GLY A 97 9.64 -17.32 -10.91
CA GLY A 97 10.53 -16.32 -10.29
C GLY A 97 11.05 -15.16 -11.17
N SER A 98 10.85 -15.20 -12.49
CA SER A 98 11.44 -14.21 -13.41
C SER A 98 10.53 -12.98 -13.63
N PHE A 99 11.09 -11.85 -14.08
CA PHE A 99 10.33 -10.61 -14.37
C PHE A 99 9.13 -10.83 -15.30
N LEU A 100 9.28 -11.71 -16.30
CA LEU A 100 8.20 -12.10 -17.20
C LEU A 100 7.08 -12.85 -16.45
N GLY A 101 7.45 -13.78 -15.56
CA GLY A 101 6.52 -14.49 -14.69
C GLY A 101 5.74 -13.53 -13.77
N LYS A 102 6.41 -12.53 -13.19
CA LYS A 102 5.76 -11.51 -12.35
C LYS A 102 4.72 -10.70 -13.13
N LYS A 103 5.07 -10.19 -14.33
CA LYS A 103 4.14 -9.42 -15.18
C LYS A 103 2.94 -10.26 -15.63
N LEU A 104 3.19 -11.49 -16.08
CA LEU A 104 2.12 -12.39 -16.51
C LEU A 104 1.20 -12.73 -15.34
N GLY A 105 1.77 -13.01 -14.17
CA GLY A 105 1.02 -13.25 -12.94
C GLY A 105 0.18 -12.04 -12.51
N GLN A 106 0.73 -10.82 -12.57
CA GLN A 106 -0.02 -9.58 -12.29
C GLN A 106 -1.17 -9.37 -13.28
N SER A 107 -0.95 -9.60 -14.58
CA SER A 107 -2.00 -9.45 -15.61
C SER A 107 -3.12 -10.48 -15.44
N ALA A 108 -2.76 -11.75 -15.25
CA ALA A 108 -3.74 -12.82 -15.00
C ALA A 108 -4.51 -12.60 -13.69
N GLY A 109 -3.79 -12.23 -12.63
CA GLY A 109 -4.38 -11.90 -11.33
C GLY A 109 -5.35 -10.72 -11.43
N ARG A 110 -4.96 -9.65 -12.15
CA ARG A 110 -5.81 -8.48 -12.42
C ARG A 110 -7.08 -8.87 -13.18
N ALA A 111 -6.96 -9.67 -14.23
CA ALA A 111 -8.12 -10.13 -14.99
C ALA A 111 -9.12 -10.92 -14.11
N ILE A 112 -8.60 -11.77 -13.22
CA ILE A 112 -9.42 -12.49 -12.23
C ILE A 112 -10.06 -11.50 -11.25
N ALA A 113 -9.30 -10.54 -10.71
CA ALA A 113 -9.82 -9.53 -9.78
C ALA A 113 -10.95 -8.70 -10.40
N ILE A 114 -10.76 -8.21 -11.63
CA ILE A 114 -11.79 -7.49 -12.39
C ILE A 114 -13.05 -8.35 -12.54
N LYS A 115 -12.90 -9.61 -12.95
CA LYS A 115 -14.02 -10.54 -13.11
C LYS A 115 -14.74 -10.79 -11.78
N SER A 116 -14.00 -11.05 -10.71
CA SER A 116 -14.52 -11.26 -9.36
C SER A 116 -15.26 -10.04 -8.82
N SER A 117 -14.85 -8.84 -9.24
CA SER A 117 -15.50 -7.56 -8.90
C SER A 117 -16.73 -7.26 -9.76
N GLY A 118 -17.09 -8.13 -10.72
CA GLY A 118 -18.27 -7.96 -11.59
C GLY A 118 -17.96 -7.51 -13.01
N GLY A 119 -16.68 -7.32 -13.37
CA GLY A 119 -16.25 -6.82 -14.68
C GLY A 119 -16.06 -5.30 -14.72
N MET A 120 -15.31 -4.80 -15.71
CA MET A 120 -14.99 -3.36 -15.80
C MET A 120 -16.21 -2.46 -15.97
N ASP A 121 -17.25 -2.92 -16.69
CA ASP A 121 -18.48 -2.14 -16.86
C ASP A 121 -19.21 -1.96 -15.52
N TYR A 122 -19.24 -3.01 -14.70
CA TYR A 122 -19.82 -2.94 -13.36
C TYR A 122 -19.00 -2.01 -12.46
N ILE A 123 -17.67 -2.20 -12.40
CA ILE A 123 -16.75 -1.35 -11.63
C ILE A 123 -16.97 0.13 -12.00
N LYS A 124 -17.05 0.46 -13.30
CA LYS A 124 -17.33 1.81 -13.78
C LYS A 124 -18.70 2.31 -13.36
N SER A 125 -19.74 1.49 -13.48
CA SER A 125 -21.12 1.88 -13.16
C SER A 125 -21.38 2.10 -11.68
N THR A 126 -20.57 1.49 -10.81
CA THR A 126 -20.69 1.59 -9.34
C THR A 126 -19.60 2.47 -8.72
N SER A 127 -18.90 3.26 -9.53
CA SER A 127 -17.91 4.24 -9.07
C SER A 127 -18.33 5.63 -9.55
N ASP A 128 -18.31 6.60 -8.65
CA ASP A 128 -18.67 8.01 -8.92
C ASP A 128 -17.49 8.97 -8.70
N LEU A 129 -16.32 8.43 -8.32
CA LEU A 129 -15.07 9.16 -8.16
C LEU A 129 -13.95 8.46 -8.93
N SER A 130 -13.08 9.25 -9.55
CA SER A 130 -11.90 8.75 -10.27
C SER A 130 -10.69 9.67 -10.18
N PHE A 131 -9.54 9.18 -10.63
CA PHE A 131 -8.26 9.87 -10.63
C PHE A 131 -7.50 9.57 -11.92
N ASP A 132 -6.71 10.54 -12.38
CA ASP A 132 -5.83 10.39 -13.54
C ASP A 132 -4.52 9.67 -13.20
N SER A 133 -4.20 9.49 -11.91
CA SER A 133 -2.95 8.86 -11.51
C SER A 133 -3.07 7.94 -10.29
N ALA A 134 -2.25 6.89 -10.30
CA ALA A 134 -2.07 5.99 -9.17
C ALA A 134 -1.57 6.74 -7.91
N LYS A 135 -0.75 7.79 -8.10
CA LYS A 135 -0.28 8.65 -7.00
C LYS A 135 -1.47 9.31 -6.32
N ASP A 136 -2.36 9.91 -7.10
CA ASP A 136 -3.45 10.70 -6.55
C ASP A 136 -4.45 9.83 -5.80
N LEU A 137 -4.82 8.69 -6.40
CA LEU A 137 -5.63 7.68 -5.72
C LEU A 137 -4.96 7.21 -4.41
N SER A 138 -3.65 6.90 -4.43
CA SER A 138 -2.93 6.43 -3.23
C SER A 138 -2.99 7.44 -2.08
N VAL A 139 -2.71 8.71 -2.39
CA VAL A 139 -2.69 9.79 -1.40
C VAL A 139 -4.10 10.06 -0.88
N TYR A 140 -5.08 10.12 -1.78
CA TYR A 140 -6.49 10.31 -1.42
C TYR A 140 -6.99 9.20 -0.48
N LEU A 141 -6.73 7.93 -0.81
CA LEU A 141 -7.14 6.78 0.01
C LEU A 141 -6.50 6.83 1.40
N TYR A 142 -5.20 7.09 1.46
CA TYR A 142 -4.50 7.17 2.73
C TYR A 142 -5.01 8.31 3.60
N ALA A 143 -5.13 9.51 3.02
CA ALA A 143 -5.51 10.70 3.75
C ALA A 143 -6.93 10.63 4.31
N ASN A 144 -7.88 10.04 3.56
CA ASN A 144 -9.30 10.06 3.92
C ASN A 144 -9.79 8.78 4.62
N TYR A 145 -9.18 7.63 4.33
CA TYR A 145 -9.75 6.34 4.75
C TYR A 145 -8.78 5.42 5.51
N SER A 146 -7.49 5.75 5.64
CA SER A 146 -6.51 4.83 6.26
C SER A 146 -6.79 4.45 7.72
N THR A 147 -7.65 5.20 8.41
CA THR A 147 -8.08 4.93 9.78
C THR A 147 -9.39 4.14 9.86
N ASN A 148 -10.05 3.88 8.72
CA ASN A 148 -11.24 3.05 8.65
C ASN A 148 -10.89 1.57 8.96
N GLU A 149 -11.75 0.87 9.69
CA GLU A 149 -11.53 -0.51 10.11
C GLU A 149 -11.40 -1.50 8.93
N HIS A 150 -12.11 -1.23 7.83
CA HIS A 150 -12.12 -2.07 6.61
C HIS A 150 -11.13 -1.60 5.56
N TYR A 151 -10.31 -0.58 5.88
CA TYR A 151 -9.33 -0.04 4.94
C TYR A 151 -8.39 -1.09 4.34
N PRO A 152 -7.85 -2.06 5.10
CA PRO A 152 -6.96 -3.06 4.54
C PRO A 152 -7.63 -3.94 3.48
N GLU A 153 -8.87 -4.39 3.69
CA GLU A 153 -9.58 -5.21 2.71
C GLU A 153 -9.93 -4.40 1.45
N VAL A 154 -10.37 -3.16 1.64
CA VAL A 154 -10.69 -2.24 0.53
C VAL A 154 -9.44 -1.94 -0.30
N LEU A 155 -8.32 -1.64 0.35
CA LEU A 155 -7.05 -1.38 -0.32
C LEU A 155 -6.54 -2.61 -1.07
N ASP A 156 -6.66 -3.81 -0.49
CA ASP A 156 -6.27 -5.06 -1.15
C ASP A 156 -7.12 -5.34 -2.40
N ALA A 157 -8.43 -5.16 -2.31
CA ALA A 157 -9.33 -5.26 -3.47
C ALA A 157 -8.96 -4.25 -4.57
N THR A 158 -8.63 -3.02 -4.18
CA THR A 158 -8.17 -1.96 -5.10
C THR A 158 -6.85 -2.33 -5.78
N MET A 159 -5.85 -2.77 -5.02
CA MET A 159 -4.55 -3.21 -5.53
C MET A 159 -4.65 -4.47 -6.41
N ALA A 160 -5.69 -5.29 -6.24
CA ALA A 160 -5.93 -6.44 -7.10
C ALA A 160 -6.31 -6.02 -8.53
N ILE A 161 -7.02 -4.89 -8.70
CA ILE A 161 -7.40 -4.33 -10.00
C ILE A 161 -6.33 -3.37 -10.54
N TYR A 162 -5.57 -2.72 -9.66
CA TYR A 162 -4.48 -1.79 -9.96
C TYR A 162 -3.16 -2.30 -9.35
N PRO A 163 -2.53 -3.35 -9.91
CA PRO A 163 -1.37 -4.02 -9.32
C PRO A 163 -0.14 -3.13 -9.13
N GLU A 164 -0.03 -2.04 -9.89
CA GLU A 164 1.00 -1.01 -9.74
C GLU A 164 0.93 -0.30 -8.37
N LEU A 165 -0.27 -0.12 -7.80
CA LEU A 165 -0.44 0.45 -6.47
C LEU A 165 0.27 -0.41 -5.43
N LYS A 166 0.27 -1.73 -5.58
CA LYS A 166 0.98 -2.63 -4.66
C LYS A 166 2.48 -2.35 -4.60
N GLU A 167 3.05 -1.82 -5.66
CA GLU A 167 4.49 -1.54 -5.76
C GLU A 167 4.86 -0.14 -5.25
N SER A 168 3.99 0.85 -5.46
CA SER A 168 4.32 2.27 -5.26
C SER A 168 3.45 3.00 -4.24
N TYR A 169 2.39 2.40 -3.70
CA TYR A 169 1.43 3.06 -2.80
C TYR A 169 2.08 3.81 -1.63
N TYR A 170 2.96 3.14 -0.87
CA TYR A 170 3.68 3.81 0.23
C TYR A 170 4.65 4.89 -0.26
N GLN A 171 5.25 4.71 -1.43
CA GLN A 171 6.15 5.71 -2.01
C GLN A 171 5.40 6.98 -2.41
N HIS A 172 4.19 6.85 -2.94
CA HIS A 172 3.32 7.98 -3.24
C HIS A 172 2.97 8.78 -1.98
N ILE A 173 2.64 8.09 -0.87
CA ILE A 173 2.36 8.73 0.42
C ILE A 173 3.60 9.41 0.98
N MET A 174 4.78 8.79 0.88
CA MET A 174 6.04 9.38 1.35
C MET A 174 6.43 10.61 0.54
N GLN A 175 6.19 10.56 -0.77
CA GLN A 175 6.40 11.71 -1.63
C GLN A 175 5.44 12.86 -1.26
N ALA A 176 4.15 12.58 -1.13
CA ALA A 176 3.17 13.59 -0.73
C ALA A 176 3.45 14.17 0.67
N SER A 177 3.92 13.34 1.61
CA SER A 177 4.34 13.80 2.95
C SER A 177 5.49 14.81 2.88
N ARG A 178 6.47 14.54 2.02
CA ARG A 178 7.61 15.46 1.80
C ARG A 178 7.17 16.75 1.11
N GLU A 179 6.29 16.65 0.14
CA GLU A 179 5.71 17.81 -0.57
C GLU A 179 4.92 18.69 0.41
N ALA A 180 4.06 18.10 1.25
CA ALA A 180 3.30 18.84 2.27
C ALA A 180 4.20 19.51 3.32
N ALA A 181 5.27 18.82 3.77
CA ALA A 181 6.23 19.38 4.73
C ALA A 181 7.05 20.55 4.16
N ALA A 182 7.22 20.64 2.83
CA ALA A 182 7.92 21.74 2.18
C ALA A 182 7.09 23.03 2.06
N ILE A 183 5.77 22.95 2.29
CA ILE A 183 4.82 24.07 2.21
C ILE A 183 4.57 24.69 3.61
N GLN A 184 4.97 23.98 4.68
CA GLN A 184 4.88 24.44 6.08
C GLN A 184 6.10 25.26 6.49
#